data_AF-A0A7S2G712-F1
#
_entry.id   AF-A0A7S2G712-F1
#
_cell.length_a   1.000
_cell.length_b   1.000
_cell.length_c   1.000
_cell.angle_alpha   90.00
_cell.angle_beta   90.00
_cell.angle_gamma   90.00
#
_symmetry.space_group_name_H-M   'P 1'
#
loop_
_entity.id
_entity.type
_entity.pdbx_description
1 polymer ?
#
loop_
_entity_poly.entity_id
_entity_poly.type
_entity_poly.pdbx_seq_one_letter_code
_entity_poly.pdbx_strand_id
1 'polypeptide(L)'
;AIVTCGMWVLLVLALRIQQRPIPSLQLRVMWLPGSIAGIVWSAGNFFSTCATVLLGEAIGYSSCQAAIMVSGLWGLLYYKEAVGSFGTLMWSLGACTCTGGIILLATLSG
;
A
#
# COMPACT_ATOMS: atom_id res chain seq x y z
N ALA A 1 -10.07 -2.02 9.53
CA ALA A 1 -11.54 -2.15 9.59
C ALA A 1 -12.18 -1.02 10.40
N ILE A 2 -11.86 -0.88 11.70
CA ILE A 2 -12.49 0.13 12.59
C ILE A 2 -12.34 1.57 12.06
N VAL A 3 -11.12 1.97 11.66
CA VAL A 3 -10.86 3.31 11.10
C VAL A 3 -11.66 3.55 9.82
N THR A 4 -11.68 2.57 8.91
CA THR A 4 -12.42 2.65 7.65
C THR A 4 -13.94 2.75 7.87
N CYS A 5 -14.48 2.00 8.82
CA CYS A 5 -15.87 2.10 9.24
C CYS A 5 -16.17 3.47 9.86
N GLY A 6 -15.28 4.01 10.69
CA GLY A 6 -15.40 5.35 11.27
C GLY A 6 -15.40 6.44 10.20
N MET A 7 -14.51 6.36 9.21
CA MET A 7 -14.48 7.28 8.08
C MET A 7 -15.77 7.21 7.25
N TRP A 8 -16.32 6.02 7.03
CA TRP A 8 -17.62 5.84 6.37
C TRP A 8 -18.77 6.47 7.15
N VAL A 9 -18.79 6.31 8.48
CA VAL A 9 -19.81 6.93 9.34
C VAL A 9 -19.71 8.46 9.28
N LEU A 10 -18.51 9.02 9.37
CA LEU A 10 -18.28 10.47 9.24
C LEU A 10 -18.71 11.00 7.87
N LEU A 11 -18.38 10.28 6.79
CA LEU A 11 -18.79 10.63 5.44
C LEU A 11 -20.31 10.65 5.31
N VAL A 12 -21.01 9.62 5.82
CA VAL A 12 -22.47 9.55 5.79
C VAL A 12 -23.10 10.68 6.60
N LEU A 13 -22.57 10.98 7.78
CA LEU A 13 -23.04 12.12 8.59
C LEU A 13 -22.84 13.46 7.87
N ALA A 14 -21.66 13.68 7.27
CA ALA A 14 -21.37 14.90 6.51
C ALA A 14 -22.29 15.04 5.27
N LEU A 15 -22.54 13.95 4.55
CA LEU A 15 -23.44 13.93 3.40
C LEU A 15 -24.91 14.15 3.80
N ARG A 16 -25.33 13.65 4.97
CA ARG A 16 -26.65 13.91 5.55
C ARG A 16 -26.84 15.37 5.94
N ILE A 17 -25.82 15.99 6.54
CA ILE A 17 -25.83 17.42 6.89
C ILE A 17 -25.90 18.29 5.61
N GLN A 18 -25.21 17.88 4.54
CA GLN A 18 -25.21 18.58 3.25
C GLN A 18 -26.42 18.26 2.35
N GLN A 19 -27.37 17.44 2.81
CA GLN A 19 -28.52 16.93 2.03
C GLN A 19 -28.16 16.38 0.65
N ARG A 20 -26.98 15.75 0.53
CA ARG A 20 -26.54 15.12 -0.72
C ARG A 20 -27.02 13.66 -0.78
N PRO A 21 -27.34 13.13 -1.98
CA PRO A 21 -27.69 11.73 -2.12
C PRO A 21 -26.51 10.85 -1.70
N ILE A 22 -26.80 9.81 -0.92
CA ILE A 22 -25.80 8.82 -0.51
C ILE A 22 -25.33 8.09 -1.78
N PRO A 23 -24.02 7.93 -1.99
CA PRO A 23 -23.50 7.18 -3.13
C PRO A 23 -24.10 5.77 -3.15
N SER A 24 -24.64 5.36 -4.30
CA SER A 24 -25.19 4.02 -4.46
C SER A 24 -24.06 3.00 -4.33
N LEU A 25 -24.29 1.95 -3.54
CA LEU A 25 -23.32 0.88 -3.37
C LEU A 25 -23.28 0.07 -4.67
N GLN A 26 -22.30 0.36 -5.55
CA GLN A 26 -22.08 -0.34 -6.81
C GLN A 26 -21.42 -1.71 -6.60
N LEU A 27 -21.99 -2.52 -5.70
CA LEU A 27 -21.46 -3.84 -5.30
C LEU A 27 -21.25 -4.76 -6.50
N ARG A 28 -22.15 -4.72 -7.48
CA ARG A 28 -22.09 -5.56 -8.69
C ARG A 28 -20.89 -5.24 -9.60
N VAL A 29 -20.37 -4.01 -9.57
CA VAL A 29 -19.20 -3.61 -10.36
C VAL A 29 -17.92 -3.77 -9.54
N MET A 30 -17.99 -3.49 -8.24
CA MET A 30 -16.83 -3.49 -7.36
C MET A 30 -16.46 -4.88 -6.78
N TRP A 31 -17.36 -5.86 -6.79
CA TRP A 31 -17.07 -7.16 -6.14
C TRP A 31 -15.87 -7.88 -6.75
N LEU A 32 -15.73 -7.90 -8.07
CA LEU A 32 -14.65 -8.60 -8.76
C LEU A 32 -13.28 -7.93 -8.52
N PRO A 33 -13.07 -6.64 -8.85
CA PRO A 33 -11.80 -5.98 -8.58
C PRO A 33 -11.51 -5.89 -7.09
N GLY A 34 -12.54 -5.71 -6.25
CA GLY A 34 -12.40 -5.68 -4.79
C GLY A 34 -11.99 -7.04 -4.21
N SER A 35 -12.53 -8.14 -4.72
CA SER A 35 -12.15 -9.50 -4.28
C SER A 35 -10.72 -9.83 -4.70
N ILE A 36 -10.33 -9.50 -5.94
CA ILE A 36 -8.96 -9.71 -6.42
C ILE A 36 -7.97 -8.89 -5.57
N ALA A 37 -8.26 -7.61 -5.36
CA ALA A 37 -7.43 -6.75 -4.51
C ALA A 37 -7.35 -7.29 -3.07
N GLY A 38 -8.47 -7.76 -2.50
CA GLY A 38 -8.51 -8.36 -1.18
C GLY A 38 -7.71 -9.66 -1.07
N ILE A 39 -7.77 -10.53 -2.07
CA ILE A 39 -6.99 -11.78 -2.13
C ILE A 39 -5.50 -11.47 -2.22
N VAL A 40 -5.10 -10.58 -3.14
CA VAL A 40 -3.70 -10.17 -3.31
C VAL A 40 -3.16 -9.52 -2.04
N TRP A 41 -3.95 -8.65 -1.40
CA TRP A 41 -3.58 -8.02 -0.14
C TRP A 41 -3.43 -9.03 1.00
N SER A 42 -4.38 -9.97 1.13
CA SER A 42 -4.33 -11.00 2.18
C SER A 42 -3.15 -11.94 2.00
N ALA A 43 -2.86 -12.36 0.76
CA ALA A 43 -1.68 -13.14 0.43
C ALA A 43 -0.38 -12.39 0.77
N GLY A 44 -0.29 -11.10 0.41
CA GLY A 44 0.85 -10.25 0.76
C GLY A 44 1.08 -10.18 2.28
N ASN A 45 0.03 -9.93 3.06
CA ASN A 45 0.15 -9.86 4.52
C ASN A 45 0.49 -11.22 5.15
N PHE A 46 0.01 -12.32 4.59
CA PHE A 46 0.40 -13.66 5.03
C PHE A 46 1.90 -13.88 4.84
N PHE A 47 2.44 -13.60 3.65
CA PHE A 47 3.88 -13.70 3.40
C PHE A 47 4.70 -12.73 4.24
N SER A 48 4.21 -11.51 4.47
CA SER A 48 4.85 -10.56 5.38
C SER A 48 4.94 -11.11 6.81
N THR A 49 3.88 -11.73 7.31
CA THR A 49 3.88 -12.34 8.65
C THR A 49 4.84 -13.54 8.69
N CYS A 50 4.87 -14.39 7.65
CA CYS A 50 5.86 -15.46 7.58
C CYS A 50 7.30 -14.93 7.57
N ALA A 51 7.55 -13.83 6.87
CA ALA A 51 8.87 -13.20 6.82
C ALA A 51 9.29 -12.62 8.17
N THR A 52 8.39 -11.96 8.91
CA THR A 52 8.71 -11.44 10.26
C THR A 52 8.92 -12.54 11.29
N VAL A 53 8.16 -13.63 11.21
CA VAL A 53 8.32 -14.77 12.14
C VAL A 53 9.62 -15.54 11.89
N LEU A 54 10.03 -15.71 10.62
CA LEU A 54 11.22 -16.49 10.28
C LEU A 54 12.53 -15.70 10.36
N LEU A 55 12.53 -14.42 9.95
CA LEU A 55 13.73 -13.57 9.92
C LEU A 55 13.83 -12.62 11.12
N GLY A 56 12.81 -12.57 11.98
CA GLY A 56 12.68 -11.62 13.07
C GLY A 56 12.12 -10.27 12.63
N GLU A 57 11.59 -9.51 13.60
CA GLU A 57 10.90 -8.23 13.36
C GLU A 57 11.80 -7.20 12.66
N ALA A 58 13.08 -7.14 13.02
CA ALA A 58 14.01 -6.14 12.46
C ALA A 58 14.25 -6.34 10.95
N ILE A 59 14.49 -7.57 10.51
CA ILE A 59 14.79 -7.88 9.11
C ILE A 59 13.49 -8.06 8.32
N GLY A 60 12.57 -8.89 8.83
CA GLY A 60 11.33 -9.21 8.13
C GLY A 60 10.46 -7.99 7.88
N TYR A 61 10.30 -7.09 8.86
CA TYR A 61 9.47 -5.90 8.68
C TYR A 61 10.11 -4.91 7.69
N SER A 62 11.43 -4.76 7.75
CA SER A 62 12.19 -3.92 6.82
C SER A 62 12.08 -4.45 5.38
N SER A 63 12.21 -5.76 5.17
CA SER A 63 12.03 -6.38 3.86
C SER A 63 10.60 -6.20 3.31
N CYS A 64 9.58 -6.25 4.16
CA CYS A 64 8.20 -6.01 3.74
C CYS A 64 7.98 -4.58 3.22
N GLN A 65 8.74 -3.60 3.68
CA GLN A 65 8.66 -2.23 3.17
C GLN A 65 9.11 -2.10 1.70
N ALA A 66 9.86 -3.07 1.17
CA ALA A 66 10.19 -3.10 -0.26
C ALA A 66 8.93 -3.19 -1.16
N ALA A 67 7.78 -3.60 -0.62
CA ALA A 67 6.49 -3.55 -1.33
C ALA A 67 6.14 -2.13 -1.81
N ILE A 68 6.59 -1.08 -1.10
CA ILE A 68 6.40 0.32 -1.49
C ILE A 68 7.16 0.62 -2.80
N MET A 69 8.33 0.02 -3.01
CA MET A 69 9.07 0.16 -4.27
C MET A 69 8.30 -0.45 -5.43
N VAL A 70 7.74 -1.66 -5.25
CA VAL A 70 6.91 -2.32 -6.27
C VAL A 70 5.70 -1.45 -6.60
N SER A 71 5.02 -0.90 -5.58
CA SER A 71 3.89 0.02 -5.78
C SER A 71 4.30 1.28 -6.56
N GLY A 72 5.44 1.88 -6.21
CA GLY A 72 5.94 3.06 -6.92
C GLY A 72 6.37 2.75 -8.37
N LEU A 73 6.89 1.56 -8.63
CA LEU A 73 7.24 1.10 -9.97
C LEU A 73 5.98 0.94 -10.85
N TRP A 74 4.89 0.41 -10.29
CA TRP A 74 3.59 0.39 -10.96
C TRP A 74 3.05 1.81 -11.24
N GLY A 75 3.20 2.75 -10.29
CA GLY A 75 2.85 4.16 -10.49
C GLY A 75 3.63 4.81 -11.64
N LEU A 76 4.93 4.51 -11.73
CA LEU A 76 5.82 5.04 -12.76
C LEU A 76 5.57 4.42 -14.14
N LEU A 77 5.47 3.09 -14.23
CA LEU A 77 5.41 2.35 -15.49
C LEU A 77 4.00 2.24 -16.06
N TYR A 78 3.01 1.94 -15.22
CA TYR A 78 1.63 1.67 -15.65
C TYR A 78 0.79 2.93 -15.65
N TYR A 79 0.74 3.64 -14.52
CA TYR A 79 -0.08 4.85 -14.38
C TYR A 79 0.58 6.09 -14.99
N LYS A 80 1.89 6.03 -15.28
CA LYS A 80 2.64 7.14 -15.89
C LYS A 80 2.48 8.46 -15.11
N GLU A 81 2.36 8.37 -13.79
CA GLU A 81 2.06 9.53 -12.93
C GLU A 81 3.25 10.50 -12.81
N ALA A 82 4.47 9.99 -12.96
CA ALA A 82 5.71 10.76 -12.85
C ALA A 82 6.51 10.76 -14.16
N VAL A 83 5.83 10.94 -15.31
CA VAL A 83 6.51 11.07 -16.61
C VAL A 83 7.27 12.41 -16.67
N GLY A 84 8.54 12.35 -16.26
CA GLY A 84 9.47 13.46 -16.33
C GLY A 84 10.81 13.05 -15.71
N SER A 85 11.93 13.49 -16.29
CA SER A 85 13.28 13.10 -15.85
C SER A 85 13.50 13.38 -14.35
N PHE A 86 12.88 14.44 -13.82
CA PHE A 86 12.94 14.78 -12.39
C PHE A 86 12.13 13.81 -11.51
N GLY A 87 10.92 13.42 -11.92
CA GLY A 87 10.07 12.49 -11.16
C GLY A 87 10.69 11.10 -11.06
N THR A 88 11.20 10.58 -12.18
CA THR A 88 11.92 9.30 -12.21
C THR A 88 13.20 9.35 -11.37
N LEU A 89 13.93 10.47 -11.38
CA LEU A 89 15.14 10.63 -10.58
C LEU A 89 14.83 10.63 -9.08
N MET A 90 13.84 11.41 -8.64
CA MET A 90 13.42 11.45 -7.24
C MET A 90 12.91 10.09 -6.76
N TRP A 91 12.12 9.40 -7.59
CA TRP A 91 11.68 8.04 -7.29
C TRP A 91 12.86 7.06 -7.16
N SER A 92 13.83 7.13 -8.08
CA SER A 92 15.03 6.29 -8.06
C SER A 92 15.90 6.56 -6.83
N LEU A 93 16.06 7.83 -6.44
CA LEU A 93 16.80 8.21 -5.22
C LEU A 93 16.12 7.68 -3.95
N GLY A 94 14.79 7.80 -3.87
CA GLY A 94 14.01 7.24 -2.77
C GLY A 94 14.10 5.72 -2.71
N ALA A 95 14.01 5.05 -3.87
CA ALA A 95 14.18 3.61 -4.00
C ALA A 95 15.57 3.15 -3.53
N CYS A 96 16.64 3.82 -3.97
CA CYS A 96 18.01 3.53 -3.54
C CYS A 96 18.19 3.72 -2.02
N THR A 97 17.65 4.81 -1.47
CA THR A 97 17.74 5.10 -0.03
C THR A 97 16.99 4.04 0.79
N CYS A 98 15.80 3.65 0.36
CA CYS A 98 15.00 2.61 1.02
C CYS A 98 15.72 1.25 0.99
N THR A 99 16.23 0.84 -0.18
CA THR A 99 16.97 -0.43 -0.32
C THR A 99 18.25 -0.42 0.52
N GLY A 100 18.98 0.68 0.52
CA GLY A 100 20.18 0.86 1.34
C GLY A 100 19.89 0.76 2.83
N GLY A 101 18.77 1.35 3.29
CA GLY A 101 18.30 1.23 4.68
C GLY A 101 17.95 -0.21 5.06
N ILE A 102 17.27 -0.95 4.18
CA ILE A 102 16.93 -2.37 4.41
C ILE A 102 18.20 -3.22 4.52
N ILE A 103 19.16 -3.03 3.60
CA ILE A 103 20.44 -3.77 3.61
C ILE A 103 21.25 -3.43 4.87
N LEU A 104 21.35 -2.15 5.22
CA LEU A 104 22.08 -1.71 6.42
C LEU A 104 21.47 -2.32 7.69
N LEU A 105 20.14 -2.27 7.83
CA LEU A 105 19.44 -2.90 8.96
C LEU A 105 19.70 -4.41 8.98
N ALA A 106 19.59 -5.08 7.84
CA ALA A 106 19.86 -6.52 7.75
C ALA A 106 21.29 -6.88 8.18
N THR A 107 22.29 -6.08 7.80
CA THR A 107 23.69 -6.31 8.21
C THR A 107 23.98 -6.01 9.68
N LEU A 108 23.19 -5.12 10.32
CA LEU A 108 23.36 -4.77 11.73
C LEU A 108 22.69 -5.78 12.68
N SER A 109 21.66 -6.48 12.19
CA SER A 109 20.89 -7.47 12.95
C SER A 109 21.35 -8.92 12.76
N GLY A 110 22.34 -9.17 11.89
CA GLY A 110 22.93 -10.48 11.63
C GLY A 110 24.13 -10.81 12.50
#